data_AF-C7BP34-F1
#
_entry.id   AF-C7BP34-F1
#
_cell.length_a   1.000
_cell.length_b   1.000
_cell.length_c   1.000
_cell.angle_alpha   90.00
_cell.angle_beta   90.00
_cell.angle_gamma   90.00
#
_symmetry.space_group_name_H-M   'P 1'
#
loop_
_entity.id
_entity.type
_entity.pdbx_description
1 polymer ?
#
loop_
_entity_poly.entity_id
_entity_poly.type
_entity_poly.pdbx_seq_one_letter_code
_entity_poly.pdbx_strand_id
1 'polypeptide(L)'
;MSQIAAEVGGSRTVQAKAMCPQVMTRDKPRPRLFYWGKEIDNGVQQESSFDIAPTPSAETVGFSEHALYPLLIEYLSEEEELLCRRIDEKRSSNNKGLGVNHWLYPDIVALQPLDKGWDSVVQNCVRYSEGRLTRLWSLTVAMFENVSSRL
;
A
#
# COMPACT_ATOMS: atom_id res chain seq x y z
N MET A 1 -28.24 7.54 -29.91
CA MET A 1 -26.79 7.26 -29.76
C MET A 1 -26.45 6.23 -28.67
N SER A 2 -27.41 5.41 -28.19
CA SER A 2 -27.18 4.46 -27.08
C SER A 2 -26.72 3.05 -27.52
N GLN A 3 -27.08 2.63 -28.73
CA GLN A 3 -26.84 1.26 -29.21
C GLN A 3 -25.36 0.96 -29.46
N ILE A 4 -24.63 1.90 -30.08
CA ILE A 4 -23.19 1.76 -30.37
C ILE A 4 -22.35 1.68 -29.08
N ALA A 5 -22.72 2.44 -28.05
CA ALA A 5 -22.03 2.40 -26.75
C ALA A 5 -22.24 1.06 -26.02
N ALA A 6 -23.41 0.44 -26.18
CA ALA A 6 -23.72 -0.87 -25.63
C ALA A 6 -22.93 -2.00 -26.32
N GLU A 7 -22.80 -1.94 -27.65
CA GLU A 7 -22.03 -2.89 -28.46
C GLU A 7 -20.52 -2.82 -28.16
N VAL A 8 -19.95 -1.62 -28.07
CA VAL A 8 -18.51 -1.43 -27.76
C VAL A 8 -18.18 -1.89 -26.33
N GLY A 9 -19.08 -1.67 -25.37
CA GLY A 9 -18.91 -2.15 -24.00
C GLY A 9 -19.00 -3.67 -23.86
N GLY A 10 -19.91 -4.31 -24.61
CA GLY A 10 -20.09 -5.77 -24.61
C GLY A 10 -18.92 -6.53 -25.23
N SER A 11 -18.42 -6.08 -26.38
CA SER A 11 -17.30 -6.76 -27.08
C SER A 11 -16.02 -6.80 -26.24
N ARG A 12 -15.72 -5.71 -25.51
CA ARG A 12 -14.54 -5.65 -24.61
C ARG A 12 -14.62 -6.65 -23.46
N THR A 13 -15.82 -6.87 -22.90
CA THR A 13 -16.02 -7.86 -21.83
C THR A 13 -15.87 -9.29 -22.32
N VAL A 14 -16.30 -9.58 -23.55
CA VAL A 14 -16.15 -10.91 -24.16
C VAL A 14 -14.67 -11.20 -24.41
N GLN A 15 -13.92 -10.23 -24.95
CA GLN A 15 -12.47 -10.37 -25.15
C GLN A 15 -11.70 -10.54 -23.84
N ALA A 16 -12.03 -9.79 -22.79
CA ALA A 16 -11.39 -9.91 -21.49
C ALA A 16 -11.60 -11.29 -20.85
N LYS A 17 -12.81 -11.85 -20.94
CA LYS A 17 -13.13 -13.21 -20.47
C LYS A 17 -12.42 -14.29 -21.29
N ALA A 18 -12.23 -14.08 -22.59
CA ALA A 18 -11.50 -15.00 -23.44
C ALA A 18 -9.99 -15.04 -23.12
N MET A 19 -9.39 -13.91 -22.74
CA MET A 19 -7.99 -13.85 -22.31
C MET A 19 -7.78 -14.38 -20.90
N CYS A 20 -8.73 -14.13 -19.99
CA CYS A 20 -8.63 -14.51 -18.59
C CYS A 20 -9.99 -15.07 -18.10
N PRO A 21 -10.15 -16.40 -18.00
CA PRO A 21 -11.39 -17.03 -17.54
C PRO A 21 -11.81 -16.62 -16.12
N GLN A 22 -10.85 -16.16 -15.31
CA GLN A 22 -11.02 -15.72 -13.93
C GLN A 22 -11.60 -14.29 -13.83
N VAL A 23 -11.68 -13.55 -14.93
CA VAL A 23 -12.23 -12.18 -14.93
C VAL A 23 -13.75 -12.22 -14.98
N MET A 24 -14.38 -11.82 -13.87
CA MET A 24 -15.83 -11.72 -13.74
C MET A 24 -16.32 -10.27 -13.86
N THR A 25 -17.58 -10.11 -14.26
CA THR A 25 -18.18 -8.79 -14.54
C THR A 25 -19.51 -8.65 -13.84
N ARG A 26 -19.69 -7.57 -13.06
CA ARG A 26 -20.98 -7.18 -12.46
C ARG A 26 -21.57 -6.00 -13.22
N ASP A 27 -22.68 -6.23 -13.91
CA ASP A 27 -23.33 -5.26 -14.80
C ASP A 27 -24.28 -4.28 -14.10
N LYS A 28 -24.78 -4.62 -12.92
CA LYS A 28 -25.76 -3.83 -12.16
C LYS A 28 -25.39 -3.75 -10.67
N PRO A 29 -25.56 -2.59 -10.01
CA PRO A 29 -25.87 -1.27 -10.59
C PRO A 29 -24.69 -0.74 -11.43
N ARG A 30 -24.97 0.19 -12.37
CA ARG A 30 -23.91 0.89 -13.13
C ARG A 30 -23.10 1.78 -12.17
N PRO A 31 -21.78 1.97 -12.35
CA PRO A 31 -20.94 1.49 -13.47
C PRO A 31 -20.56 0.00 -13.38
N ARG A 32 -20.22 -0.61 -14.52
CA ARG A 32 -19.81 -2.03 -14.62
C ARG A 32 -18.49 -2.24 -13.89
N LEU A 33 -18.46 -3.20 -12.96
CA LEU A 33 -17.27 -3.57 -12.19
C LEU A 33 -16.66 -4.87 -12.72
N PHE A 34 -15.33 -4.91 -12.75
CA PHE A 34 -14.54 -6.11 -13.04
C PHE A 34 -13.89 -6.59 -11.75
N TYR A 35 -13.93 -7.89 -11.50
CA TYR A 35 -13.31 -8.49 -10.33
C TYR A 35 -12.71 -9.86 -10.68
N TRP A 36 -11.75 -10.30 -9.89
CA TRP A 36 -11.04 -11.57 -10.09
C TRP A 36 -11.71 -12.68 -9.27
N GLY A 37 -12.24 -13.69 -9.93
CA GLY A 37 -12.85 -14.86 -9.30
C GLY A 37 -11.81 -15.97 -9.08
N LYS A 38 -11.84 -16.59 -7.89
CA LYS A 38 -11.15 -17.86 -7.65
C LYS A 38 -11.97 -18.98 -8.33
N GLU A 39 -11.30 -19.97 -8.92
CA GLU A 39 -11.97 -21.09 -9.60
C GLU A 39 -13.07 -21.68 -8.72
N ILE A 40 -14.29 -21.70 -9.24
CA ILE A 40 -15.39 -22.46 -8.68
C ILE A 40 -15.50 -23.70 -9.54
N ASP A 41 -15.17 -24.84 -8.96
CA ASP A 41 -15.44 -26.14 -9.55
C ASP A 41 -16.93 -26.25 -9.90
N ASN A 42 -17.21 -26.82 -11.06
CA ASN A 42 -18.51 -26.76 -11.71
C ASN A 42 -19.58 -27.54 -10.93
N GLY A 43 -20.60 -26.86 -10.43
CA GLY A 43 -21.81 -27.48 -9.87
C GLY A 43 -22.99 -26.52 -9.91
N VAL A 44 -23.96 -26.79 -10.78
CA VAL A 44 -25.18 -26.01 -11.04
C VAL A 44 -26.15 -26.06 -9.85
N GLN A 45 -26.85 -24.94 -9.58
CA GLN A 45 -28.26 -24.75 -9.14
C GLN A 45 -28.34 -23.57 -8.14
N GLN A 46 -28.92 -22.44 -8.54
CA GLN A 46 -30.32 -22.06 -8.29
C GLN A 46 -30.76 -22.16 -6.82
N GLU A 47 -30.92 -20.97 -6.23
CA GLU A 47 -31.87 -20.58 -5.20
C GLU A 47 -31.80 -21.21 -3.81
N SER A 48 -32.07 -20.33 -2.84
CA SER A 48 -32.45 -20.58 -1.45
C SER A 48 -31.34 -20.88 -0.44
N SER A 49 -31.22 -19.91 0.49
CA SER A 49 -30.92 -20.10 1.92
C SER A 49 -29.79 -21.04 2.27
N PHE A 50 -28.62 -20.47 2.48
CA PHE A 50 -27.62 -21.07 3.36
C PHE A 50 -27.05 -20.01 4.28
N ASP A 51 -27.63 -19.99 5.47
CA ASP A 51 -26.99 -19.68 6.74
C ASP A 51 -25.78 -20.62 6.87
N ILE A 52 -24.67 -20.26 6.23
CA ILE A 52 -23.36 -20.88 6.43
C ILE A 52 -22.49 -19.75 6.94
N ALA A 53 -22.24 -19.82 8.25
CA ALA A 53 -21.26 -19.02 8.95
C ALA A 53 -20.02 -18.81 8.06
N PRO A 54 -19.50 -17.57 7.96
CA PRO A 54 -18.27 -17.35 7.25
C PRO A 54 -17.17 -18.11 8.00
N THR A 55 -16.66 -19.18 7.40
CA THR A 55 -15.37 -19.73 7.77
C THR A 55 -14.34 -18.63 7.49
N PRO A 56 -13.67 -18.07 8.52
CA PRO A 56 -12.67 -17.03 8.32
C PRO A 56 -11.54 -17.61 7.47
N SER A 57 -11.37 -17.06 6.27
CA SER A 57 -10.36 -16.07 5.93
C SER A 57 -8.95 -16.56 6.25
N ALA A 58 -8.17 -16.80 5.19
CA ALA A 58 -6.71 -16.83 5.28
C ALA A 58 -6.28 -15.59 6.05
N GLU A 59 -5.86 -15.80 7.30
CA GLU A 59 -5.22 -14.88 8.22
C GLU A 59 -5.18 -13.43 7.73
N THR A 60 -6.35 -12.79 7.73
CA THR A 60 -6.40 -11.33 7.88
C THR A 60 -6.11 -11.09 9.35
N VAL A 61 -4.87 -11.38 9.77
CA VAL A 61 -4.36 -10.84 11.01
C VAL A 61 -4.60 -9.35 10.89
N GLY A 62 -5.43 -8.81 11.77
CA GLY A 62 -5.68 -7.38 11.85
C GLY A 62 -4.37 -6.70 12.27
N PHE A 63 -3.43 -6.60 11.34
CA PHE A 63 -2.20 -5.85 11.54
C PHE A 63 -2.65 -4.42 11.78
N SER A 64 -2.41 -3.95 13.01
CA SER A 64 -2.48 -2.52 13.25
C SER A 64 -1.38 -1.86 12.42
N GLU A 65 -1.56 -0.60 12.08
CA GLU A 65 -0.53 0.20 11.42
C GLU A 65 0.83 0.09 12.14
N HIS A 66 0.80 0.05 13.47
CA HIS A 66 1.99 -0.15 14.30
C HIS A 66 2.73 -1.46 14.06
N ALA A 67 2.01 -2.54 13.75
CA ALA A 67 2.61 -3.84 13.48
C ALA A 67 3.37 -3.87 12.14
N LEU A 68 3.08 -2.94 11.23
CA LEU A 68 3.75 -2.82 9.93
C LEU A 68 5.09 -2.07 10.02
N TYR A 69 5.30 -1.22 11.03
CA TYR A 69 6.53 -0.44 11.13
C TYR A 69 7.81 -1.28 11.25
N PRO A 70 7.90 -2.32 12.10
CA PRO A 70 9.11 -3.14 12.21
C PRO A 70 9.44 -3.85 10.88
N LEU A 71 8.42 -4.39 10.21
CA LEU A 71 8.56 -5.08 8.92
C LEU A 71 9.08 -4.12 7.84
N LEU A 72 8.53 -2.89 7.80
CA LEU A 72 8.99 -1.87 6.85
C LEU A 72 10.42 -1.42 7.15
N ILE A 73 10.76 -1.24 8.43
CA ILE A 73 12.11 -0.85 8.86
C ILE A 73 13.13 -1.91 8.45
N GLU A 74 12.82 -3.19 8.67
CA GLU A 74 13.66 -4.33 8.29
C GLU A 74 13.90 -4.34 6.78
N TYR A 75 12.82 -4.32 5.98
CA TYR A 75 12.89 -4.26 4.52
C TYR A 75 13.75 -3.10 4.00
N LEU A 76 13.50 -1.88 4.50
CA LEU A 76 14.26 -0.69 4.08
C LEU A 76 15.74 -0.74 4.49
N SER A 77 16.05 -1.43 5.58
CA SER A 77 17.43 -1.60 6.03
C SER A 77 18.18 -2.64 5.21
N GLU A 78 17.51 -3.69 4.74
CA GLU A 78 18.11 -4.78 3.97
C GLU A 78 18.25 -4.42 2.49
N GLU A 79 17.19 -3.91 1.87
CA GLU A 79 17.15 -3.67 0.41
C GLU A 79 17.76 -2.32 0.03
N GLU A 80 17.46 -1.27 0.81
CA GLU A 80 17.84 0.11 0.48
C GLU A 80 18.99 0.63 1.37
N GLU A 81 19.49 -0.21 2.28
CA GLU A 81 20.58 0.09 3.22
C GLU A 81 20.34 1.36 4.04
N LEU A 82 19.06 1.65 4.32
CA LEU A 82 18.63 2.86 5.01
C LEU A 82 18.69 2.70 6.52
N LEU A 83 19.21 3.72 7.19
CA LEU A 83 19.18 3.81 8.65
C LEU A 83 17.82 4.36 9.11
N CYS A 84 16.86 3.45 9.30
CA CYS A 84 15.49 3.79 9.64
C CYS A 84 15.26 3.93 11.16
N ARG A 85 14.40 4.88 11.55
CA ARG A 85 13.93 5.09 12.93
C ARG A 85 12.46 5.50 12.94
N ARG A 86 11.65 4.83 13.77
CA ARG A 86 10.30 5.29 14.12
C ARG A 86 10.39 6.52 15.02
N ILE A 87 9.55 7.52 14.76
CA ILE A 87 9.42 8.69 15.63
C ILE A 87 8.48 8.32 16.79
N ASP A 88 8.96 8.50 18.02
CA ASP A 88 8.15 8.25 19.22
C ASP A 88 7.46 9.53 19.68
N GLU A 89 6.13 9.54 19.59
CA GLU A 89 5.40 10.79 19.72
C GLU A 89 5.42 11.37 21.13
N LYS A 90 5.43 10.45 22.09
CA LYS A 90 5.43 10.74 23.52
C LYS A 90 6.74 11.32 24.03
N ARG A 91 7.83 11.26 23.24
CA ARG A 91 9.16 11.75 23.63
C ARG A 91 9.41 13.21 23.25
N SER A 92 8.50 13.86 22.54
CA SER A 92 8.64 15.29 22.24
C SER A 92 8.53 16.12 23.52
N SER A 93 9.65 16.69 23.95
CA SER A 93 9.68 17.64 25.06
C SER A 93 9.46 19.05 24.53
N ASN A 94 8.37 19.68 24.97
CA ASN A 94 8.04 21.05 24.58
C ASN A 94 8.75 22.06 25.49
N ASN A 95 10.04 22.26 25.27
CA ASN A 95 10.86 23.18 26.08
C ASN A 95 10.79 24.66 25.60
N LYS A 96 9.96 24.97 24.60
CA LYS A 96 9.96 26.29 23.93
C LYS A 96 8.63 27.06 24.00
N GLY A 97 7.64 26.55 24.75
CA GLY A 97 6.36 27.23 25.00
C GLY A 97 5.15 26.52 24.39
N LEU A 98 3.94 26.88 24.83
CA LEU A 98 2.69 26.26 24.38
C LEU A 98 2.54 26.32 22.85
N GLY A 99 2.36 25.15 22.22
CA GLY A 99 2.07 25.06 20.79
C GLY A 99 3.26 25.21 19.83
N VAL A 100 4.50 25.31 20.31
CA VAL A 100 5.68 25.40 19.42
C VAL A 100 5.98 24.08 18.71
N ASN A 101 5.78 22.95 19.39
CA ASN A 101 5.92 21.63 18.78
C ASN A 101 4.55 21.20 18.23
N HIS A 102 4.33 21.44 16.93
CA HIS A 102 3.25 20.78 16.20
C HIS A 102 3.73 19.41 15.74
N TRP A 103 2.94 18.36 15.98
CA TRP A 103 3.23 17.03 15.48
C TRP A 103 3.14 17.03 13.95
N LEU A 104 4.21 16.65 13.25
CA LEU A 104 4.20 16.50 11.80
C LEU A 104 4.38 15.02 11.46
N TYR A 105 3.54 14.51 10.57
CA TYR A 105 3.69 13.23 9.90
C TYR A 105 5.00 13.25 9.12
N PRO A 106 6.04 12.58 9.62
CA PRO A 106 6.17 11.17 9.27
C PRO A 106 6.32 10.23 10.47
N ASP A 107 5.83 9.01 10.33
CA ASP A 107 5.90 7.98 11.38
C ASP A 107 7.31 7.38 11.45
N ILE A 108 7.97 7.28 10.28
CA ILE A 108 9.32 6.74 10.14
C ILE A 108 10.18 7.75 9.36
N VAL A 109 11.39 7.94 9.85
CA VAL A 109 12.44 8.67 9.13
C VAL A 109 13.59 7.73 8.83
N ALA A 110 14.27 7.94 7.71
CA ALA A 110 15.45 7.16 7.37
C ALA A 110 16.58 8.02 6.82
N LEU A 111 17.81 7.66 7.16
CA LEU A 111 19.02 8.31 6.65
C LEU A 111 19.73 7.39 5.67
N GLN A 112 19.98 7.91 4.46
CA GLN A 112 20.77 7.24 3.44
C GLN A 112 22.15 7.89 3.35
N PRO A 113 23.24 7.16 3.64
CA PRO A 113 24.60 7.61 3.34
C PRO A 113 24.83 7.54 1.82
N LEU A 114 25.19 8.66 1.20
CA LEU A 114 25.51 8.72 -0.23
C LEU A 114 26.98 8.42 -0.52
N ASP A 115 27.80 8.43 0.52
CA ASP A 115 29.24 8.25 0.49
C ASP A 115 29.68 6.78 0.58
N LYS A 116 28.72 5.85 0.61
CA LYS A 116 29.00 4.41 0.67
C LYS A 116 29.75 3.98 -0.59
N GLY A 117 30.97 3.47 -0.40
CA GLY A 117 31.85 3.04 -1.49
C GLY A 117 32.74 4.14 -2.09
N TRP A 118 32.68 5.36 -1.58
CA TRP A 118 33.60 6.42 -2.00
C TRP A 118 34.97 6.25 -1.36
N ASP A 119 36.01 6.71 -2.08
CA ASP A 119 37.34 6.80 -1.51
C ASP A 119 37.40 7.88 -0.41
N SER A 120 38.22 7.64 0.61
CA SER A 120 38.45 8.56 1.73
C SER A 120 38.82 10.00 1.29
N VAL A 121 39.53 10.14 0.17
CA VAL A 121 39.91 11.45 -0.39
C VAL A 121 38.68 12.19 -0.91
N VAL A 122 37.79 11.49 -1.62
CA VAL A 122 36.55 12.07 -2.16
C VAL A 122 35.61 12.45 -1.02
N GLN A 123 35.46 11.57 -0.02
CA GLN A 123 34.67 11.87 1.17
C GLN A 123 35.18 13.12 1.89
N ASN A 124 36.50 13.27 2.04
CA ASN A 124 37.10 14.47 2.64
C ASN A 124 36.82 15.71 1.79
N CYS A 125 37.01 15.65 0.47
CA CYS A 125 36.68 16.78 -0.41
C CYS A 125 35.21 17.21 -0.29
N VAL A 126 34.28 16.25 -0.23
CA VAL A 126 32.83 16.53 -0.09
C VAL A 126 32.45 16.98 1.31
N ARG A 127 33.23 16.66 2.35
CA ARG A 127 33.07 17.21 3.71
C ARG A 127 33.53 18.66 3.82
N TYR A 128 34.59 19.03 3.10
CA TYR A 128 35.14 20.40 3.10
C TYR A 128 34.45 21.33 2.10
N SER A 129 33.84 20.76 1.05
CA SER A 129 32.83 21.47 0.27
C SER A 129 31.48 21.31 0.95
N GLU A 130 30.55 22.24 0.75
CA GLU A 130 29.19 22.15 1.34
C GLU A 130 28.32 21.08 0.62
N GLY A 131 28.92 19.94 0.28
CA GLY A 131 28.30 18.86 -0.45
C GLY A 131 27.34 18.05 0.43
N ARG A 132 26.34 17.44 -0.23
CA ARG A 132 25.38 16.58 0.46
C ARG A 132 25.96 15.17 0.58
N LEU A 133 26.27 14.76 1.80
CA LEU A 133 26.77 13.42 2.12
C LEU A 133 25.65 12.43 2.45
N THR A 134 24.47 12.93 2.78
CA THR A 134 23.34 12.12 3.21
C THR A 134 22.04 12.59 2.57
N ARG A 135 21.10 11.67 2.45
CA ARG A 135 19.71 11.94 2.07
C ARG A 135 18.79 11.52 3.21
N LEU A 136 17.82 12.37 3.52
CA LEU A 136 16.80 12.09 4.53
C LEU A 136 15.51 11.66 3.84
N TRP A 137 14.89 10.61 4.36
CA TRP A 137 13.62 10.06 3.91
C TRP A 137 12.56 10.19 5.00
N SER A 138 11.33 10.48 4.59
CA SER A 138 10.15 10.53 5.44
C SER A 138 9.13 9.55 4.87
N LEU A 139 8.69 8.59 5.69
CA LEU A 139 7.73 7.57 5.30
C LEU A 139 6.50 7.62 6.21
N THR A 140 5.35 7.32 5.61
CA THR A 140 4.04 7.23 6.28
C THR A 140 3.42 5.92 5.89
N VAL A 141 2.88 5.20 6.87
CA VAL A 141 2.18 3.93 6.64
C VAL A 141 0.68 4.21 6.65
N ALA A 142 -0.02 3.70 5.64
CA ALA A 142 -1.48 3.81 5.57
C ALA A 142 -2.06 2.43 5.29
N MET A 143 -3.10 2.07 6.03
CA MET A 143 -3.87 0.86 5.76
C MET A 143 -4.93 1.15 4.70
N PHE A 144 -4.98 0.32 3.65
CA PHE A 144 -6.07 0.34 2.69
C PHE A 144 -7.18 -0.57 3.18
N GLU A 145 -8.26 0.02 3.66
CA GLU A 145 -9.48 -0.71 3.99
C GLU A 145 -10.31 -0.91 2.70
N ASN A 146 -10.54 -2.17 2.31
CA ASN A 146 -11.39 -2.49 1.16
C ASN A 146 -12.86 -2.17 1.50
N VAL A 147 -13.32 -0.95 1.20
CA VAL A 147 -14.73 -0.57 1.38
C VAL A 147 -15.58 -1.22 0.27
N SER A 148 -15.92 -2.50 0.44
CA SER A 148 -16.89 -3.22 -0.40
C SER A 148 -18.27 -3.30 0.26
N SER A 149 -18.78 -2.19 0.77
CA SER A 149 -20.12 -2.16 1.41
C SER A 149 -20.69 -0.74 1.54
N ARG A 150 -20.86 -0.05 0.41
CA ARG A 150 -21.87 1.02 0.25
C ARG A 150 -22.34 1.11 -1.19
N LEU A 151 -23.19 0.17 -1.61
CA LEU A 151 -24.26 0.37 -2.61
C LEU A 151 -25.28 -0.76 -2.45
#